data_AF-A0A8T4YPM5-F1
#
_entry.id   AF-A0A8T4YPM5-F1
#
_cell.length_a   1.000
_cell.length_b   1.000
_cell.length_c   1.000
_cell.angle_alpha   90.00
_cell.angle_beta   90.00
_cell.angle_gamma   90.00
#
_symmetry.space_group_name_H-M   'P 1'
#
loop_
_entity.id
_entity.type
_entity.pdbx_description
1 polymer ?
#
loop_
_entity_poly.entity_id
_entity_poly.type
_entity_poly.pdbx_seq_one_letter_code
_entity_poly.pdbx_strand_id
1 'polypeptide(L)'
;MGEIECWFNYAKRKYNLGIECYKIPYYIRKVNCFVKEVGGDLYRWGRKYRNVKELIDLIAGKCDLGRLNSTRKRVCMYLRWMVRPKPDLRLWDHLSPRDLYIPLDRNVGYVLSKLGVLSEGELNYLQWKHVVKATNFAKELFPEDPAKVDYPFFLLGRWLKGRQEIGECEKLAKTVFRRG
;
A
#
# COMPACT_ATOMS: atom_id res chain seq x y z
N MET A 1 12.28 13.29 -18.89
CA MET A 1 11.85 14.07 -17.70
C MET A 1 10.59 14.88 -18.00
N GLY A 2 10.51 15.53 -19.17
CA GLY A 2 9.35 16.36 -19.56
C GLY A 2 7.98 15.65 -19.66
N GLU A 3 7.91 14.39 -20.09
CA GLU A 3 6.61 13.69 -20.21
C GLU A 3 5.96 13.37 -18.86
N ILE A 4 6.75 12.93 -17.88
CA ILE A 4 6.26 12.66 -16.52
C ILE A 4 5.75 13.96 -15.90
N GLU A 5 6.46 15.07 -16.10
CA GLU A 5 6.10 16.39 -15.59
C GLU A 5 4.84 16.95 -16.28
N CYS A 6 4.68 16.73 -17.59
CA CYS A 6 3.46 17.07 -18.33
C CYS A 6 2.24 16.27 -17.84
N TRP A 7 2.36 14.94 -17.73
CA TRP A 7 1.28 14.10 -17.19
C TRP A 7 0.93 14.50 -15.75
N PHE A 8 1.94 14.85 -14.97
CA PHE A 8 1.78 15.30 -13.60
C PHE A 8 0.99 16.61 -13.47
N ASN A 9 1.36 17.61 -14.28
CA ASN A 9 0.68 18.89 -14.33
C ASN A 9 -0.77 18.76 -14.84
N TYR A 10 -1.04 17.80 -15.72
CA TYR A 10 -2.38 17.45 -16.16
C TYR A 10 -3.20 16.81 -15.02
N ALA A 11 -2.67 15.77 -14.37
CA ALA A 11 -3.38 15.05 -13.31
C ALA A 11 -3.69 15.96 -12.10
N LYS A 12 -2.75 16.83 -11.72
CA LYS A 12 -2.94 17.81 -10.65
C LYS A 12 -4.10 18.77 -10.94
N ARG A 13 -4.18 19.28 -12.18
CA ARG A 13 -5.24 20.20 -12.62
C ARG A 13 -6.60 19.52 -12.73
N LYS A 14 -6.65 18.30 -13.29
CA LYS A 14 -7.92 17.60 -13.59
C LYS A 14 -8.59 16.98 -12.36
N TYR A 15 -7.82 16.50 -11.38
CA TYR A 15 -8.34 15.66 -10.30
C TYR A 15 -8.24 16.28 -8.90
N ASN A 16 -7.82 17.55 -8.78
CA ASN A 16 -7.66 18.27 -7.51
C ASN A 16 -6.95 17.46 -6.41
N LEU A 17 -5.87 16.76 -6.79
CA LEU A 17 -5.19 15.73 -5.97
C LEU A 17 -4.43 16.28 -4.74
N GLY A 18 -4.52 17.59 -4.47
CA GLY A 18 -3.86 18.24 -3.33
C GLY A 18 -2.35 18.02 -3.26
N ILE A 19 -1.78 18.14 -2.06
CA ILE A 19 -0.35 17.90 -1.77
C ILE A 19 0.05 16.42 -1.89
N GLU A 20 -0.87 15.48 -2.03
CA GLU A 20 -0.51 14.06 -2.12
C GLU A 20 -0.16 13.62 -3.55
N CYS A 21 -0.48 14.45 -4.55
CA CYS A 21 -0.29 14.13 -5.96
C CYS A 21 1.15 13.72 -6.29
N TYR A 22 2.16 14.38 -5.69
CA TYR A 22 3.57 14.14 -6.01
C TYR A 22 4.09 12.81 -5.52
N LYS A 23 3.37 12.10 -4.64
CA LYS A 23 3.87 10.88 -4.03
C LYS A 23 4.01 9.74 -5.03
N ILE A 24 3.07 9.58 -5.96
CA ILE A 24 3.12 8.51 -6.96
C ILE A 24 4.36 8.65 -7.86
N PRO A 25 4.57 9.79 -8.54
CA PRO A 25 5.75 9.93 -9.39
C PRO A 25 7.03 10.04 -8.59
N TYR A 26 6.98 10.56 -7.36
CA TYR A 26 8.15 10.61 -6.49
C TYR A 26 8.66 9.21 -6.14
N TYR A 27 7.79 8.26 -5.76
CA TYR A 27 8.20 6.88 -5.45
C TYR A 27 8.70 6.16 -6.70
N ILE A 28 8.00 6.29 -7.83
CA ILE A 28 8.45 5.71 -9.10
C ILE A 28 9.81 6.28 -9.50
N ARG A 29 10.00 7.60 -9.40
CA ARG A 29 11.27 8.26 -9.70
C ARG A 29 12.40 7.76 -8.80
N LYS A 30 12.17 7.68 -7.48
CA LYS A 30 13.15 7.17 -6.51
C LYS A 30 13.65 5.77 -6.90
N VAL A 31 12.73 4.85 -7.18
CA VAL A 31 13.09 3.48 -7.59
C VAL A 31 13.77 3.47 -8.96
N ASN A 32 13.27 4.25 -9.93
CA ASN A 32 13.88 4.34 -11.26
C ASN A 32 15.31 4.91 -11.23
N CYS A 33 15.58 5.90 -10.38
CA CYS A 33 16.94 6.42 -10.17
C CYS A 33 17.87 5.31 -9.65
N PHE A 34 17.46 4.59 -8.59
CA PHE A 34 18.22 3.46 -8.06
C PHE A 34 18.47 2.37 -9.13
N VAL A 35 17.45 2.00 -9.91
CA VAL A 35 17.60 0.99 -10.96
C VAL A 35 18.59 1.41 -12.05
N LYS A 36 18.61 2.69 -12.41
CA LYS A 36 19.59 3.24 -13.36
C LYS A 36 21.01 3.23 -12.80
N GLU A 37 21.18 3.56 -11.52
CA GLU A 37 22.48 3.53 -10.84
C GLU A 37 23.10 2.12 -10.83
N VAL A 38 22.29 1.08 -10.67
CA VAL A 38 22.76 -0.32 -10.72
C VAL A 38 22.81 -0.90 -12.14
N GLY A 39 22.67 -0.06 -13.18
CA GLY A 39 22.80 -0.47 -14.57
C GLY A 39 21.63 -1.31 -15.10
N GLY A 40 20.39 -0.79 -14.98
CA GLY A 40 19.20 -1.50 -15.42
C GLY A 40 18.07 -0.62 -15.98
N ASP A 41 17.06 -1.30 -16.51
CA ASP A 41 15.76 -0.75 -16.89
C ASP A 41 14.71 -1.20 -15.86
N LEU A 42 13.79 -0.32 -15.45
CA LEU A 42 12.83 -0.58 -14.36
C LEU A 42 11.99 -1.84 -14.60
N TYR A 43 11.56 -2.06 -15.85
CA TYR A 43 10.76 -3.21 -16.21
C TYR A 43 11.60 -4.49 -16.16
N ARG A 44 12.74 -4.52 -16.85
CA ARG A 44 13.63 -5.70 -16.88
C ARG A 44 14.25 -6.03 -15.53
N TRP A 45 14.61 -5.01 -14.75
CA TRP A 45 15.20 -5.16 -13.42
C TRP A 45 14.22 -5.81 -12.44
N GLY A 46 12.96 -5.37 -12.40
CA GLY A 46 11.96 -5.94 -11.50
C GLY A 46 11.68 -7.43 -11.77
N ARG A 47 11.83 -7.87 -13.03
CA ARG A 47 11.67 -9.28 -13.45
C ARG A 47 12.75 -10.23 -12.94
N LYS A 48 13.87 -9.71 -12.42
CA LYS A 48 14.93 -10.53 -11.79
C LYS A 48 14.49 -11.12 -10.44
N TYR A 49 13.48 -10.53 -9.82
CA TYR A 49 13.01 -10.92 -8.50
C TYR A 49 11.66 -11.64 -8.58
N ARG A 50 11.51 -12.68 -7.77
CA ARG A 50 10.26 -13.47 -7.63
C ARG A 50 9.62 -13.35 -6.26
N ASN A 51 10.40 -12.90 -5.26
CA ASN A 51 9.93 -12.78 -3.88
C ASN A 51 9.57 -11.31 -3.57
N VAL A 52 8.28 -11.07 -3.28
CA VAL A 52 7.78 -9.72 -2.96
C VAL A 52 8.43 -9.17 -1.68
N LYS A 53 8.67 -10.01 -0.66
CA LYS A 53 9.28 -9.57 0.61
C LYS A 53 10.73 -9.13 0.42
N GLU A 54 11.49 -9.85 -0.40
CA GLU A 54 12.86 -9.48 -0.77
C GLU A 54 12.89 -8.13 -1.50
N LEU A 55 11.99 -7.92 -2.46
CA LEU A 55 11.83 -6.63 -3.12
C LEU A 55 11.48 -5.50 -2.13
N ILE A 56 10.62 -5.77 -1.14
CA ILE A 56 10.31 -4.78 -0.10
C ILE A 56 11.58 -4.39 0.67
N ASP A 57 12.36 -5.37 1.12
CA ASP A 57 13.57 -5.11 1.90
C ASP A 57 14.61 -4.32 1.09
N LEU A 58 14.83 -4.73 -0.15
CA LEU A 58 15.77 -4.08 -1.07
C LEU A 58 15.37 -2.64 -1.38
N ILE A 59 14.13 -2.42 -1.81
CA ILE A 59 13.65 -1.08 -2.21
C ILE A 59 13.55 -0.17 -0.99
N ALA A 60 13.08 -0.67 0.15
CA ALA A 60 13.01 0.14 1.38
C ALA A 60 14.38 0.65 1.79
N GLY A 61 15.39 -0.23 1.79
CA GLY A 61 16.76 0.12 2.18
C GLY A 61 17.47 1.01 1.16
N LYS A 62 17.35 0.73 -0.14
CA LYS A 62 18.09 1.45 -1.19
C LYS A 62 17.45 2.77 -1.61
N CYS A 63 16.12 2.88 -1.53
CA CYS A 63 15.39 4.05 -2.03
C CYS A 63 14.91 5.01 -0.92
N ASP A 64 15.20 4.72 0.35
CA ASP A 64 14.70 5.46 1.53
C ASP A 64 13.16 5.58 1.53
N LEU A 65 12.50 4.46 1.19
CA LEU A 65 11.04 4.36 1.16
C LEU A 65 10.47 3.70 2.43
N GLY A 66 11.32 3.39 3.41
CA GLY A 66 10.92 2.96 4.74
C GLY A 66 12.10 2.49 5.56
N ARG A 67 12.11 2.83 6.86
CA ARG A 67 13.12 2.34 7.80
C ARG A 67 12.93 0.85 8.08
N LEU A 68 14.00 0.18 8.51
CA LEU A 68 13.93 -1.17 9.07
C LEU A 68 12.88 -1.22 10.20
N ASN A 69 12.10 -2.30 10.28
CA ASN A 69 11.01 -2.51 11.24
C ASN A 69 9.80 -1.55 11.19
N SER A 70 9.85 -0.48 10.39
CA SER A 70 8.66 0.36 10.13
C SER A 70 7.60 -0.41 9.32
N THR A 71 6.40 0.15 9.17
CA THR A 71 5.37 -0.45 8.31
C THR A 71 5.76 -0.50 6.83
N ARG A 72 6.81 0.24 6.42
CA ARG A 72 7.27 0.36 5.02
C ARG A 72 6.12 0.64 4.04
N LYS A 73 5.10 1.38 4.50
CA LYS A 73 3.89 1.73 3.75
C LYS A 73 4.19 2.16 2.32
N ARG A 74 5.20 3.02 2.12
CA ARG A 74 5.52 3.59 0.80
C ARG A 74 5.96 2.51 -0.18
N VAL A 75 6.75 1.53 0.27
CA VAL A 75 7.18 0.41 -0.59
C VAL A 75 6.03 -0.55 -0.86
N CYS A 76 5.22 -0.89 0.14
CA CYS A 76 4.02 -1.71 -0.08
C CYS A 76 3.07 -1.04 -1.09
N MET A 77 2.89 0.28 -1.00
CA MET A 77 2.07 1.07 -1.93
C MET A 77 2.69 1.08 -3.34
N TYR A 78 4.01 1.24 -3.43
CA TYR A 78 4.73 1.17 -4.69
C TYR A 78 4.55 -0.21 -5.36
N LEU A 79 4.79 -1.31 -4.64
CA LEU A 79 4.61 -2.66 -5.18
C LEU A 79 3.17 -2.96 -5.57
N ARG A 80 2.21 -2.45 -4.80
CA ARG A 80 0.79 -2.49 -5.18
C ARG A 80 0.59 -1.91 -6.58
N TRP A 81 1.14 -0.73 -6.88
CA TRP A 81 1.02 -0.11 -8.21
C TRP A 81 1.71 -0.92 -9.30
N MET A 82 2.88 -1.49 -9.00
CA MET A 82 3.68 -2.22 -10.00
C MET A 82 3.06 -3.58 -10.34
N VAL A 83 2.43 -4.26 -9.39
CA VAL A 83 1.99 -5.66 -9.55
C VAL A 83 0.51 -5.79 -9.91
N ARG A 84 -0.37 -4.93 -9.37
CA ARG A 84 -1.82 -5.08 -9.55
C ARG A 84 -2.31 -4.56 -10.90
N PRO A 85 -3.40 -5.15 -11.43
CA PRO A 85 -4.09 -4.63 -12.62
C PRO A 85 -4.78 -3.29 -12.34
N LYS A 86 -5.44 -2.72 -13.38
CA LYS A 86 -6.22 -1.48 -13.30
C LYS A 86 -7.06 -1.44 -12.01
N PRO A 87 -7.03 -0.33 -11.24
CA PRO A 87 -6.52 1.01 -11.60
C PRO A 87 -5.00 1.20 -11.46
N ASP A 88 -4.27 0.17 -11.03
CA ASP A 88 -2.83 0.20 -10.85
C ASP A 88 -2.07 -0.06 -12.18
N LEU A 89 -0.75 0.11 -12.21
CA LEU A 89 0.06 0.18 -13.44
C LEU A 89 0.36 -1.19 -14.07
N ARG A 90 0.43 -2.26 -13.26
CA ARG A 90 0.71 -3.64 -13.70
C ARG A 90 1.98 -3.82 -14.54
N LEU A 91 3.05 -3.09 -14.21
CA LEU A 91 4.34 -3.21 -14.90
C LEU A 91 5.10 -4.50 -14.57
N TRP A 92 4.83 -5.13 -13.43
CA TRP A 92 5.48 -6.37 -12.95
C TRP A 92 4.45 -7.51 -12.87
N ASP A 93 3.90 -7.84 -14.03
CA ASP A 93 2.87 -8.88 -14.23
C ASP A 93 3.32 -10.32 -13.90
N HIS A 94 4.62 -10.52 -13.71
CA HIS A 94 5.22 -11.79 -13.34
C HIS A 94 5.13 -12.10 -11.85
N LEU A 95 4.72 -11.13 -11.04
CA LEU A 95 4.42 -11.28 -9.62
C LEU A 95 2.91 -11.36 -9.41
N SER A 96 2.49 -12.09 -8.37
CA SER A 96 1.08 -12.23 -8.06
C SER A 96 0.61 -11.15 -7.06
N PRO A 97 -0.56 -10.53 -7.27
CA PRO A 97 -1.20 -9.68 -6.25
C PRO A 97 -1.38 -10.40 -4.90
N ARG A 98 -1.54 -11.73 -4.92
CA ARG A 98 -1.63 -12.63 -3.74
C ARG A 98 -0.48 -12.44 -2.75
N ASP A 99 0.69 -12.12 -3.27
CA ASP A 99 1.94 -12.05 -2.50
C ASP A 99 2.18 -10.65 -1.92
N LEU A 100 1.31 -9.68 -2.23
CA LEU A 100 1.45 -8.31 -1.76
C LEU A 100 1.15 -8.18 -0.26
N TYR A 101 1.87 -7.25 0.36
CA TYR A 101 1.58 -6.77 1.70
C TYR A 101 0.76 -5.48 1.63
N ILE A 102 -0.17 -5.31 2.57
CA ILE A 102 -0.98 -4.10 2.58
C ILE A 102 -0.13 -2.87 2.97
N PRO A 103 -0.35 -1.70 2.36
CA PRO A 103 0.31 -0.46 2.77
C PRO A 103 -0.32 0.12 4.05
N LEU A 104 0.03 -0.48 5.19
CA LEU A 104 -0.53 -0.13 6.49
C LEU A 104 -0.15 1.29 6.94
N ASP A 105 -1.17 2.12 7.19
CA ASP A 105 -1.07 3.44 7.82
C ASP A 105 -2.02 3.58 9.01
N ARG A 106 -2.07 4.76 9.64
CA ARG A 106 -2.93 4.98 10.82
C ARG A 106 -4.43 4.90 10.51
N ASN A 107 -4.89 5.27 9.31
CA ASN A 107 -6.31 5.16 8.95
C ASN A 107 -6.69 3.69 8.75
N VAL A 108 -5.87 2.95 8.00
CA VAL A 108 -6.05 1.51 7.80
C VAL A 108 -5.95 0.76 9.13
N GLY A 109 -4.98 1.13 9.96
CA GLY A 109 -4.81 0.59 11.31
C GLY A 109 -6.04 0.83 12.18
N TYR A 110 -6.63 2.03 12.15
CA TYR A 110 -7.83 2.35 12.92
C TYR A 110 -9.03 1.49 12.53
N VAL A 111 -9.24 1.24 11.22
CA VAL A 111 -10.28 0.30 10.78
C VAL A 111 -10.00 -1.10 11.33
N LEU A 112 -8.76 -1.57 11.18
CA LEU A 112 -8.35 -2.89 11.67
C LEU A 112 -8.50 -3.02 13.19
N SER A 113 -8.28 -1.95 13.97
CA SER A 113 -8.47 -2.02 15.42
C SER A 113 -9.92 -2.20 15.80
N LYS A 114 -10.82 -1.55 15.06
CA LYS A 114 -12.25 -1.65 15.28
C LYS A 114 -12.85 -2.97 14.79
N LEU A 115 -12.15 -3.65 13.87
CA LEU A 115 -12.44 -5.04 13.49
C LEU A 115 -11.82 -6.06 14.46
N GLY A 116 -11.13 -5.63 15.52
CA GLY A 116 -10.46 -6.52 16.48
C GLY A 116 -9.17 -7.16 15.98
N VAL A 117 -8.67 -6.74 14.82
CA VAL A 117 -7.42 -7.27 14.23
C VAL A 117 -6.20 -6.64 14.91
N LEU A 118 -6.27 -5.37 15.27
CA LEU A 118 -5.25 -4.65 16.05
C LEU A 118 -5.84 -4.19 17.38
N SER A 119 -5.02 -4.00 18.40
CA SER A 119 -5.47 -3.29 19.61
C SER A 119 -5.37 -1.78 19.40
N GLU A 120 -6.16 -1.00 20.16
CA GLU A 120 -6.07 0.47 20.10
C GLU A 120 -4.68 0.96 20.51
N GLY A 121 -4.01 0.28 21.45
CA GLY A 121 -2.63 0.59 21.85
C GLY A 121 -1.60 0.36 20.74
N GLU A 122 -1.80 -0.63 19.87
CA GLU A 122 -0.90 -0.92 18.73
C GLU A 122 -0.88 0.22 17.69
N LEU A 123 -1.95 1.03 17.60
CA LEU A 123 -2.04 2.14 16.64
C LEU A 123 -0.97 3.22 16.83
N ASN A 124 -0.49 3.38 18.06
CA ASN A 124 0.53 4.36 18.40
C ASN A 124 1.92 3.97 17.86
N TYR A 125 2.14 2.68 17.60
CA TYR A 125 3.44 2.18 17.17
C TYR A 125 3.34 1.03 16.16
N LEU A 126 2.78 1.36 14.99
CA LEU A 126 2.70 0.43 13.86
C LEU A 126 4.09 0.11 13.29
N GLN A 127 4.28 -1.17 12.96
CA GLN A 127 5.56 -1.77 12.60
C GLN A 127 5.31 -2.92 11.61
N TRP A 128 6.39 -3.48 11.05
CA TRP A 128 6.31 -4.58 10.09
C TRP A 128 5.46 -5.77 10.58
N LYS A 129 5.57 -6.15 11.87
CA LYS A 129 4.73 -7.23 12.44
C LYS A 129 3.22 -6.99 12.28
N HIS A 130 2.78 -5.73 12.40
CA HIS A 130 1.39 -5.34 12.23
C HIS A 130 0.98 -5.37 10.76
N VAL A 131 1.90 -5.09 9.83
CA VAL A 131 1.67 -5.25 8.38
C VAL A 131 1.41 -6.71 8.05
N VAL A 132 2.21 -7.63 8.59
CA VAL A 132 2.03 -9.07 8.39
C VAL A 132 0.68 -9.52 8.94
N LYS A 133 0.36 -9.16 10.19
CA LYS A 133 -0.93 -9.50 10.83
C LYS A 133 -2.12 -8.98 10.00
N ALA A 134 -2.06 -7.72 9.58
CA ALA A 134 -3.11 -7.12 8.79
C ALA A 134 -3.22 -7.70 7.37
N THR A 135 -2.09 -8.08 6.76
CA THR A 135 -2.07 -8.75 5.45
C THR A 135 -2.69 -10.13 5.55
N ASN A 136 -2.42 -10.89 6.62
CA ASN A 136 -3.04 -12.19 6.84
C ASN A 136 -4.57 -12.08 6.97
N PHE A 137 -5.06 -11.11 7.75
CA PHE A 137 -6.49 -10.80 7.79
C PHE A 137 -7.04 -10.43 6.40
N ALA A 138 -6.34 -9.58 5.66
CA ALA A 138 -6.77 -9.20 4.32
C ALA A 138 -6.80 -10.38 3.33
N LYS A 139 -5.96 -11.40 3.52
CA LYS A 139 -5.99 -12.66 2.75
C LYS A 139 -7.20 -13.53 3.08
N GLU A 140 -7.76 -13.45 4.29
CA GLU A 140 -9.03 -14.11 4.63
C GLU A 140 -10.18 -13.50 3.81
N LEU A 141 -10.11 -12.20 3.49
CA LEU A 141 -11.14 -11.48 2.73
C LEU A 141 -10.94 -11.57 1.21
N PHE A 142 -9.68 -11.41 0.78
CA PHE A 142 -9.27 -11.33 -0.60
C PHE A 142 -8.00 -12.18 -0.80
N PRO A 143 -8.12 -13.52 -0.83
CA PRO A 143 -6.95 -14.42 -0.93
C PRO A 143 -6.13 -14.16 -2.19
N GLU A 144 -6.80 -13.70 -3.25
CA GLU A 144 -6.23 -13.42 -4.55
C GLU A 144 -5.50 -12.06 -4.63
N ASP A 145 -5.84 -11.11 -3.75
CA ASP A 145 -5.35 -9.73 -3.78
C ASP A 145 -5.59 -9.04 -2.41
N PRO A 146 -4.77 -9.35 -1.38
CA PRO A 146 -4.93 -8.75 -0.05
C PRO A 146 -4.76 -7.23 -0.07
N ALA A 147 -3.97 -6.67 -0.99
CA ALA A 147 -3.77 -5.22 -1.11
C ALA A 147 -5.04 -4.48 -1.58
N LYS A 148 -6.10 -5.19 -1.99
CA LYS A 148 -7.41 -4.62 -2.33
C LYS A 148 -8.08 -3.88 -1.17
N VAL A 149 -7.79 -4.25 0.08
CA VAL A 149 -8.37 -3.59 1.26
C VAL A 149 -7.86 -2.16 1.47
N ASP A 150 -6.71 -1.80 0.87
CA ASP A 150 -6.03 -0.52 1.11
C ASP A 150 -6.96 0.68 0.90
N TYR A 151 -7.51 0.82 -0.30
CA TYR A 151 -8.37 1.96 -0.64
C TYR A 151 -9.63 2.07 0.23
N PRO A 152 -10.47 1.01 0.37
CA PRO A 152 -11.67 1.11 1.20
C PRO A 152 -11.35 1.34 2.68
N PHE A 153 -10.31 0.69 3.24
CA PHE A 153 -9.97 0.87 4.65
C PHE A 153 -9.36 2.25 4.91
N PHE A 154 -8.59 2.79 3.97
CA PHE A 154 -8.09 4.15 4.06
C PHE A 154 -9.23 5.17 4.08
N LEU A 155 -10.21 5.05 3.16
CA LEU A 155 -11.37 5.94 3.11
C LEU A 155 -12.24 5.83 4.36
N LEU A 156 -12.56 4.61 4.79
CA LEU A 156 -13.35 4.36 5.99
C LEU A 156 -12.64 4.92 7.23
N GLY A 157 -11.34 4.63 7.41
CA GLY A 157 -10.56 5.15 8.53
C GLY A 157 -10.46 6.68 8.52
N ARG A 158 -10.42 7.31 7.34
CA ARG A 158 -10.47 8.77 7.22
C ARG A 158 -11.85 9.32 7.61
N TRP A 159 -12.93 8.67 7.18
CA TRP A 159 -14.31 9.06 7.52
C TRP A 159 -14.60 8.93 9.02
N LEU A 160 -14.02 7.92 9.67
CA LEU A 160 -14.18 7.67 11.10
C LEU A 160 -13.40 8.63 12.00
N LYS A 161 -12.42 9.39 11.48
CA LYS A 161 -11.69 10.36 12.29
C LYS A 161 -12.64 11.41 12.85
N GLY A 162 -12.66 11.55 14.17
CA GLY A 162 -13.57 12.45 14.88
C GLY A 162 -14.96 11.88 15.14
N ARG A 163 -15.21 10.60 14.79
CA ARG A 163 -16.43 9.87 15.12
C ARG A 163 -16.10 8.79 16.14
N GLN A 164 -16.84 8.72 17.24
CA GLN A 164 -16.58 7.75 18.31
C GLN A 164 -17.07 6.34 17.98
N GLU A 165 -18.04 6.21 17.06
CA GLU A 165 -18.67 4.93 16.78
C GLU A 165 -18.73 4.62 15.29
N ILE A 166 -18.55 3.35 14.98
CA ILE A 166 -18.77 2.75 13.65
C ILE A 166 -20.20 2.22 13.57
N GLY A 167 -21.03 2.37 14.61
CA GLY A 167 -22.40 1.87 14.80
C GLY A 167 -22.99 0.99 13.68
N GLU A 168 -23.42 1.60 12.57
CA GLU A 168 -23.95 0.87 11.42
C GLU A 168 -22.90 0.12 10.59
N CYS A 169 -21.76 0.73 10.29
CA CYS A 169 -20.65 0.07 9.60
C CYS A 169 -20.01 -1.04 10.44
N GLU A 170 -20.13 -1.02 11.77
CA GLU A 170 -19.56 -2.06 12.65
C GLU A 170 -20.48 -3.27 12.65
N LYS A 171 -21.80 -3.03 12.71
CA LYS A 171 -22.81 -4.07 12.47
C LYS A 171 -22.64 -4.66 11.07
N LEU A 172 -22.42 -3.84 10.05
CA LEU A 172 -22.23 -4.29 8.68
C LEU A 172 -20.92 -5.08 8.55
N ALA A 173 -19.81 -4.58 9.09
CA ALA A 173 -18.52 -5.25 9.03
C ALA A 173 -18.49 -6.54 9.88
N LYS A 174 -19.11 -6.55 11.06
CA LYS A 174 -19.31 -7.78 11.86
C LYS A 174 -20.23 -8.77 11.16
N THR A 175 -21.16 -8.32 10.32
CA THR A 175 -22.03 -9.20 9.51
C THR A 175 -21.29 -9.74 8.30
N VAL A 176 -20.55 -8.90 7.56
CA VAL A 176 -19.82 -9.26 6.34
C VAL A 176 -18.56 -10.08 6.65
N PHE A 177 -17.90 -9.81 7.79
CA PHE A 177 -16.67 -10.45 8.21
C PHE A 177 -16.84 -11.38 9.41
N ARG A 178 -18.09 -11.73 9.77
CA ARG A 178 -18.33 -12.83 10.72
C ARG A 178 -17.80 -14.10 10.08
N ARG A 179 -16.73 -14.64 10.68
CA ARG A 179 -16.25 -16.00 10.41
C ARG A 179 -17.44 -16.96 10.58
N GLY A 180 -17.91 -17.50 9.47
CA GLY A 180 -18.68 -18.74 9.45
C GLY A 180 -17.73 -19.91 9.68
#